data_AF-A0A1I3B406-F1
#
_entry.id   AF-A0A1I3B406-F1
#
_cell.length_a   1.000
_cell.length_b   1.000
_cell.length_c   1.000
_cell.angle_alpha   90.00
_cell.angle_beta   90.00
_cell.angle_gamma   90.00
#
_symmetry.space_group_name_H-M   'P 1'
#
loop_
_entity.id
_entity.type
_entity.pdbx_description
1 polymer ?
#
loop_
_entity_poly.entity_id
_entity_poly.type
_entity_poly.pdbx_seq_one_letter_code
_entity_poly.pdbx_strand_id
1 'polypeptide(L)'
;MVTIEQYRRICVEWSGDPAEFSWLVQHGDIAGVSQRAIADEFEFAPSTVSRWAAGEALPHKRIQKLVIAGLEKRARRLEYAAANAVPLARKFPSHGEPVQRG
;
A
#
# COMPACT_ATOMS: atom_id res chain seq x y z
N MET A 1 -9.15 4.29 9.52
CA MET A 1 -8.28 3.36 8.78
C MET A 1 -8.67 3.44 7.32
N VAL A 2 -7.72 3.70 6.42
CA VAL A 2 -7.98 3.82 4.97
C VAL A 2 -7.82 2.44 4.34
N THR A 3 -8.76 2.03 3.49
CA THR A 3 -8.71 0.74 2.76
C THR A 3 -7.85 0.84 1.50
N ILE A 4 -7.46 -0.30 0.93
CA ILE A 4 -6.73 -0.34 -0.36
C ILE A 4 -7.50 0.31 -1.51
N GLU A 5 -8.83 0.13 -1.52
CA GLU A 5 -9.72 0.76 -2.51
C GLU A 5 -9.73 2.28 -2.35
N GLN A 6 -9.89 2.78 -1.12
CA GLN A 6 -9.89 4.22 -0.83
C GLN A 6 -8.53 4.85 -1.19
N TYR A 7 -7.43 4.20 -0.81
CA TYR A 7 -6.08 4.65 -1.16
C TYR A 7 -5.90 4.72 -2.69
N ARG A 8 -6.32 3.69 -3.43
CA ARG A 8 -6.27 3.70 -4.90
C ARG A 8 -7.08 4.86 -5.48
N ARG A 9 -8.29 5.12 -4.98
CA ARG A 9 -9.12 6.24 -5.44
C ARG A 9 -8.42 7.59 -5.23
N ILE A 10 -7.81 7.81 -4.07
CA ILE A 10 -7.02 9.02 -3.81
C ILE A 10 -5.87 9.15 -4.82
N CYS A 11 -5.16 8.07 -5.14
CA CYS A 11 -4.12 8.13 -6.19
C CYS A 11 -4.67 8.52 -7.57
N VAL A 12 -5.87 8.04 -7.93
CA VAL A 12 -6.50 8.33 -9.22
C VAL A 12 -7.02 9.78 -9.29
N GLU A 13 -7.58 10.26 -8.18
CA GLU A 13 -8.19 11.58 -8.07
C GLU A 13 -7.17 12.68 -7.76
N TRP A 14 -5.91 12.31 -7.47
CA TRP A 14 -4.85 13.23 -7.09
C TRP A 14 -4.68 14.34 -8.14
N SER A 15 -4.96 15.57 -7.71
CA SER A 15 -5.01 16.77 -8.56
C SER A 15 -3.71 17.55 -8.60
N GLY A 16 -2.67 17.08 -7.91
CA GLY A 16 -1.42 17.80 -7.73
C GLY A 16 -1.26 18.43 -6.35
N ASP A 17 -2.13 18.11 -5.39
CA ASP A 17 -2.04 18.66 -4.03
C ASP A 17 -0.75 18.19 -3.31
N PRO A 18 0.06 19.12 -2.77
CA PRO A 18 1.28 18.81 -2.02
C PRO A 18 1.10 17.95 -0.76
N ALA A 19 0.04 18.22 0.02
CA ALA A 19 -0.20 17.53 1.27
C ALA A 19 -0.68 16.10 0.99
N GLU A 20 -1.56 15.94 0.01
CA GLU A 20 -2.03 14.64 -0.46
C GLU A 20 -0.89 13.80 -1.05
N PHE A 21 0.04 14.42 -1.80
CA PHE A 21 1.24 13.72 -2.26
C PHE A 21 2.05 13.17 -1.09
N SER A 22 2.33 14.02 -0.09
CA SER A 22 3.11 13.64 1.09
C SER A 22 2.41 12.50 1.85
N TRP A 23 1.10 12.61 2.01
CA TRP A 23 0.26 11.61 2.66
C TRP A 23 0.26 10.26 1.92
N LEU A 24 0.15 10.28 0.59
CA LEU A 24 0.20 9.07 -0.25
C LEU A 24 1.55 8.35 -0.15
N VAL A 25 2.65 9.10 -0.14
CA VAL A 25 4.00 8.55 0.03
C VAL A 25 4.20 8.00 1.45
N GLN A 26 3.69 8.70 2.46
CA GLN A 26 3.75 8.26 3.85
C GLN A 26 2.99 6.95 4.08
N HIS A 27 1.83 6.79 3.43
CA HIS A 27 0.94 5.63 3.59
C HIS A 27 1.04 4.63 2.43
N GLY A 28 2.19 4.56 1.76
CA GLY A 28 2.44 3.60 0.68
C GLY A 28 2.32 2.14 1.12
N ASP A 29 2.42 1.86 2.42
CA ASP A 29 2.26 0.54 3.03
C ASP A 29 0.85 -0.03 2.82
N ILE A 30 -0.17 0.83 2.65
CA ILE A 30 -1.51 0.43 2.25
C ILE A 30 -1.45 -0.29 0.89
N ALA A 31 -0.64 0.23 -0.03
CA ALA A 31 -0.33 -0.40 -1.32
C ALA A 31 0.84 -1.41 -1.26
N GLY A 32 1.18 -1.89 -0.06
CA GLY A 32 2.24 -2.87 0.16
C GLY A 32 3.63 -2.37 -0.18
N VAL A 33 3.87 -1.05 -0.09
CA VAL A 33 5.14 -0.42 -0.44
C VAL A 33 5.67 0.47 0.67
N SER A 34 6.85 0.16 1.15
CA SER A 34 7.57 1.04 2.07
C SER A 34 8.19 2.22 1.33
N GLN A 35 8.49 3.30 2.05
CA GLN A 35 9.27 4.42 1.50
C GLN A 35 10.60 3.97 0.87
N ARG A 36 11.22 2.94 1.45
CA ARG A 36 12.43 2.33 0.88
C ARG A 36 12.15 1.68 -0.49
N ALA A 37 11.04 0.95 -0.63
CA ALA A 37 10.66 0.38 -1.91
C ALA A 37 10.32 1.46 -2.96
N ILE A 38 9.76 2.61 -2.56
CA ILE A 38 9.60 3.77 -3.45
C ILE A 38 10.98 4.31 -3.87
N ALA A 39 11.89 4.47 -2.93
CA ALA A 39 13.24 4.95 -3.18
C ALA A 39 13.98 4.04 -4.17
N ASP A 40 13.92 2.72 -3.96
CA ASP A 40 14.54 1.72 -4.83
C ASP A 40 13.89 1.69 -6.23
N GLU A 41 12.56 1.80 -6.32
CA GLU A 41 11.82 1.75 -7.60
C GLU A 41 12.11 2.95 -8.51
N PHE A 42 12.33 4.13 -7.94
CA PHE A 42 12.56 5.36 -8.69
C PHE A 42 14.00 5.91 -8.56
N GLU A 43 14.92 5.10 -8.03
CA GLU A 43 16.35 5.42 -7.88
C GLU A 43 16.60 6.73 -7.10
N PHE A 44 15.81 6.96 -6.05
CA PHE A 44 16.02 8.07 -5.13
C PHE A 44 16.73 7.61 -3.87
N ALA A 45 17.42 8.54 -3.20
CA ALA A 45 17.92 8.26 -1.86
C ALA A 45 16.74 8.06 -0.88
N PRO A 46 16.80 7.08 0.05
CA PRO A 46 15.73 6.87 1.03
C PRO A 46 15.41 8.11 1.86
N SER A 47 16.44 8.88 2.24
CA SER A 47 16.28 10.15 2.96
C SER A 47 15.45 11.17 2.18
N THR A 48 15.58 11.20 0.86
CA THR A 48 14.78 12.07 -0.01
C THR A 48 13.30 11.71 0.06
N VAL A 49 12.97 10.41 -0.03
CA VAL A 49 11.58 9.93 0.07
C VAL A 49 11.00 10.16 1.46
N SER A 50 11.80 10.00 2.52
CA SER A 50 11.35 10.31 3.89
C SER A 50 11.00 11.79 4.07
N ARG A 51 11.76 12.70 3.48
CA ARG A 51 11.43 14.14 3.50
C ARG A 51 10.15 14.46 2.72
N TRP A 52 9.86 13.70 1.66
CA TRP A 52 8.58 13.80 0.95
C TRP A 52 7.41 13.34 1.80
N ALA A 53 7.55 12.19 2.46
CA ALA A 53 6.53 11.66 3.35
C ALA A 53 6.23 12.61 4.54
N ALA A 54 7.26 13.30 5.03
CA ALA A 54 7.13 14.28 6.11
C ALA A 54 6.59 15.65 5.63
N GLY A 55 6.44 15.88 4.32
CA GLY A 55 6.05 17.18 3.76
C GLY A 55 7.13 18.27 3.87
N GLU A 56 8.36 17.91 4.25
CA GLU A 56 9.49 18.85 4.41
C GLU A 56 10.09 19.30 3.07
N ALA A 57 9.97 18.46 2.06
CA ALA A 57 10.41 18.73 0.69
C ALA A 57 9.50 18.00 -0.28
N LEU A 58 9.42 18.49 -1.51
CA LEU A 58 8.63 17.85 -2.55
C LEU A 58 9.45 17.74 -3.83
N PRO A 59 9.31 16.63 -4.57
CA PRO A 59 9.97 16.54 -5.85
C PRO A 59 9.24 17.39 -6.90
N HIS A 60 9.88 17.56 -8.06
CA HIS A 60 9.25 18.24 -9.18
C HIS A 60 7.91 17.57 -9.59
N LYS A 61 6.95 18.33 -10.10
CA LYS A 61 5.59 17.85 -10.44
C LYS A 61 5.58 16.62 -11.35
N ARG A 62 6.55 16.49 -12.26
CA ARG A 62 6.72 15.31 -13.11
C ARG A 62 7.02 14.04 -12.30
N ILE A 63 7.90 14.14 -11.30
CA ILE A 63 8.25 13.03 -10.42
C ILE A 63 7.07 12.71 -9.50
N GLN A 64 6.35 13.72 -9.00
CA GLN A 64 5.13 13.47 -8.21
C GLN A 64 4.14 12.59 -8.99
N LYS A 65 3.84 12.94 -10.25
CA LYS A 65 2.98 12.14 -11.13
C LYS A 65 3.48 10.70 -11.32
N LEU A 66 4.79 10.51 -11.50
CA LEU A 66 5.39 9.17 -11.67
C LEU A 66 5.21 8.32 -10.42
N VAL A 67 5.48 8.88 -9.25
CA VAL A 67 5.33 8.18 -7.97
C VAL A 67 3.87 7.83 -7.71
N ILE A 68 2.94 8.76 -7.91
CA ILE A 68 1.50 8.49 -7.72
C ILE A 68 0.99 7.40 -8.67
N ALA A 69 1.41 7.43 -9.94
CA ALA A 69 1.04 6.36 -10.89
C ALA A 69 1.60 4.98 -10.48
N GLY A 70 2.82 4.93 -9.92
CA GLY A 70 3.41 3.69 -9.38
C GLY A 70 2.63 3.14 -8.19
N LEU A 71 2.26 4.02 -7.26
CA LEU A 71 1.46 3.68 -6.07
C LEU A 71 0.07 3.17 -6.48
N GLU A 72 -0.61 3.86 -7.40
CA GLU A 72 -1.91 3.43 -7.95
C GLU A 72 -1.83 2.04 -8.56
N LYS A 73 -0.83 1.78 -9.39
CA LYS A 73 -0.63 0.48 -10.05
C LYS A 73 -0.45 -0.65 -9.05
N ARG A 74 0.27 -0.40 -7.96
CA ARG A 74 0.46 -1.37 -6.87
C ARG A 74 -0.81 -1.58 -6.06
N ALA A 75 -1.50 -0.49 -5.72
CA ALA A 75 -2.78 -0.55 -5.02
C ALA A 75 -3.81 -1.37 -5.80
N ARG A 76 -3.93 -1.13 -7.10
CA ARG A 76 -4.82 -1.88 -8.01
C ARG A 76 -4.49 -3.37 -8.05
N ARG A 77 -3.20 -3.74 -8.08
CA ARG A 77 -2.78 -5.16 -8.07
C ARG A 77 -3.15 -5.85 -6.76
N LEU A 78 -2.97 -5.17 -5.63
CA LEU A 78 -3.34 -5.71 -4.32
C LEU A 78 -4.85 -5.81 -4.16
N GLU A 79 -5.61 -4.81 -4.60
CA GLU A 79 -7.07 -4.84 -4.63
C GLU A 79 -7.58 -6.03 -5.46
N TYR A 80 -7.01 -6.24 -6.65
CA TYR A 80 -7.35 -7.38 -7.49
C TYR A 80 -6.97 -8.72 -6.84
N ALA A 81 -5.79 -8.83 -6.23
CA ALA A 81 -5.38 -10.04 -5.53
C ALA A 81 -6.29 -10.35 -4.33
N ALA A 82 -6.69 -9.34 -3.57
CA ALA A 82 -7.61 -9.49 -2.45
C ALA A 82 -9.01 -9.94 -2.92
N ALA A 83 -9.51 -9.39 -4.04
CA ALA A 83 -10.79 -9.78 -4.61
C ALA A 83 -10.83 -11.22 -5.15
N ASN A 84 -9.67 -11.74 -5.60
CA ASN A 84 -9.56 -13.08 -6.18
C ASN A 84 -8.95 -14.12 -5.23
N ALA A 85 -8.65 -13.75 -3.99
CA ALA A 85 -8.13 -14.67 -3.00
C ALA A 85 -9.21 -15.71 -2.64
N VAL A 86 -8.98 -16.97 -2.99
CA VAL A 86 -9.81 -18.09 -2.52
C VAL A 86 -9.62 -18.20 -1.00
N PRO A 87 -10.68 -18.10 -0.18
CA PRO A 87 -10.56 -18.35 1.24
C PRO A 87 -10.07 -19.78 1.44
N LEU A 88 -8.87 -19.97 1.99
CA LEU A 88 -8.43 -21.28 2.44
C LEU A 88 -9.41 -21.72 3.52
N ALA A 89 -10.18 -22.78 3.24
CA ALA A 89 -11.05 -23.41 4.22
C ALA A 89 -10.21 -23.72 5.46
N ARG A 90 -10.43 -22.95 6.54
CA ARG A 90 -9.83 -23.23 7.84
C ARG A 90 -10.26 -24.64 8.22
N LYS A 91 -9.35 -25.60 8.16
CA LYS A 91 -9.51 -26.87 8.87
C LYS A 91 -9.58 -26.51 10.35
N PHE A 92 -10.80 -26.37 10.87
CA PHE A 92 -11.02 -26.49 12.30
C PHE A 92 -10.47 -27.86 12.71
N PRO A 93 -9.65 -27.97 13.78
CA PRO A 93 -9.35 -29.27 14.34
C PRO A 93 -10.66 -29.82 14.94
N SER A 94 -11.38 -30.59 14.13
CA SER A 94 -12.41 -31.49 14.61
C SER A 94 -11.68 -32.68 15.22
N HIS A 95 -11.30 -32.58 16.49
CA HIS A 95 -11.06 -33.76 17.30
C HIS A 95 -11.93 -33.64 18.54
N GLY A 96 -13.22 -33.88 18.33
CA GLY A 96 -14.01 -34.57 19.33
C GLY A 96 -13.68 -36.05 19.22
N GLU A 97 -12.93 -36.58 20.18
CA GLU A 97 -13.08 -37.98 20.57
C GLU A 97 -13.36 -38.03 22.08
N PRO A 98 -14.44 -38.69 22.51
CA PRO A 98 -14.71 -38.93 23.92
C PRO A 98 -13.82 -40.08 24.40
N VAL A 99 -12.96 -39.82 25.38
CA VAL A 99 -12.28 -40.88 26.13
C VAL A 99 -13.34 -41.61 26.96
N GLN A 100 -13.72 -42.82 26.52
CA GLN A 100 -14.41 -43.81 27.33
C GLN A 100 -13.39 -44.75 27.97
N ARG A 101 -13.41 -44.76 29.31
CA ARG A 101 -13.10 -45.82 30.30
C ARG A 101 -12.02 -46.88 30.00
N GLY A 102 -11.09 -46.97 30.95
CA GLY A 102 -10.50 -48.21 31.49
C GLY A 102 -10.26 -48.02 32.97
#